data_AF-A0A6F9BHA9-F1
#
_entry.id   AF-A0A6F9BHA9-F1
#
_cell.length_a   1.000
_cell.length_b   1.000
_cell.length_c   1.000
_cell.angle_alpha   90.00
_cell.angle_beta   90.00
_cell.angle_gamma   90.00
#
_symmetry.space_group_name_H-M   'P 1'
#
loop_
_entity.id
_entity.type
_entity.pdbx_description
1 polymer ?
#
loop_
_entity_poly.entity_id
_entity_poly.type
_entity_poly.pdbx_seq_one_letter_code
_entity_poly.pdbx_strand_id
1 'polypeptide(L)'
;MTELHQAAAAGDFDLVEEILKKKKKKCNPNHRDIDWNYKTPLHWAAAKGQTETVRILVEHGARACLRTDSGWTPAHFAAEAGRLGVLRLLHSLHTPIDKEDFSGDKP
;
A
#
# COMPACT_ATOMS: atom_id res chain seq x y z
N MET A 1 -10.33 5.75 -8.30
CA MET A 1 -9.62 6.33 -7.14
C MET A 1 -10.57 6.67 -6.00
N THR A 2 -10.32 6.20 -4.77
CA THR A 2 -11.14 6.55 -3.57
C THR A 2 -10.45 7.57 -2.68
N GLU A 3 -11.19 8.17 -1.74
CA GLU A 3 -10.65 9.07 -0.70
C GLU A 3 -9.46 8.45 0.04
N LEU A 4 -9.53 7.15 0.36
CA LEU A 4 -8.43 6.41 0.99
C LEU A 4 -7.18 6.33 0.11
N HIS A 5 -7.32 6.27 -1.23
CA HIS A 5 -6.16 6.29 -2.13
C HIS A 5 -5.46 7.64 -2.10
N GLN A 6 -6.23 8.73 -2.10
CA GLN A 6 -5.71 10.09 -2.06
C GLN A 6 -5.01 10.38 -0.72
N ALA A 7 -5.65 10.04 0.40
CA ALA A 7 -5.06 10.19 1.73
C ALA A 7 -3.76 9.37 1.86
N ALA A 8 -3.76 8.12 1.35
CA ALA A 8 -2.58 7.27 1.35
C ALA A 8 -1.42 7.82 0.50
N ALA A 9 -1.72 8.40 -0.66
CA ALA A 9 -0.73 9.03 -1.52
C ALA A 9 -0.16 10.32 -0.90
N ALA A 10 -1.01 11.11 -0.26
CA ALA A 10 -0.64 12.36 0.40
C ALA A 10 0.19 12.13 1.67
N GLY A 11 0.05 10.97 2.32
CA GLY A 11 0.66 10.69 3.62
C GLY A 11 -0.14 11.25 4.80
N ASP A 12 -1.41 11.58 4.58
CA ASP A 12 -2.33 12.07 5.61
C ASP A 12 -2.77 10.88 6.49
N PHE A 13 -1.92 10.52 7.44
CA PHE A 13 -2.11 9.36 8.29
C PHE A 13 -3.31 9.53 9.24
N ASP A 14 -3.61 10.76 9.67
CA ASP A 14 -4.78 11.07 10.51
C ASP A 14 -6.08 10.79 9.73
N LEU A 15 -6.18 11.29 8.50
CA LEU A 15 -7.33 11.03 7.64
C LEU A 15 -7.43 9.54 7.27
N VAL A 16 -6.31 8.87 6.99
CA VAL A 16 -6.30 7.42 6.73
C VAL A 16 -6.85 6.66 7.93
N GLU A 17 -6.40 6.98 9.15
CA GLU A 17 -6.87 6.33 10.37
C GLU A 17 -8.37 6.62 10.59
N GLU A 18 -8.81 7.86 10.39
CA GLU A 18 -10.22 8.25 10.51
C GLU A 18 -11.11 7.47 9.52
N ILE A 19 -10.71 7.38 8.25
CA ILE A 19 -11.43 6.64 7.21
C ILE A 19 -11.55 5.16 7.56
N LEU A 20 -10.48 4.55 8.10
CA LEU A 20 -10.46 3.13 8.45
C LEU A 20 -11.24 2.81 9.74
N LYS A 21 -11.26 3.74 10.71
CA LYS A 21 -12.03 3.62 11.97
C LYS A 21 -13.53 3.87 11.79
N LYS A 22 -13.96 4.66 10.81
CA LYS A 22 -15.38 5.02 10.61
C LYS A 22 -16.25 3.78 10.29
N LYS A 23 -17.00 3.31 11.30
CA LYS A 23 -17.92 2.15 11.20
C LYS A 23 -19.08 2.33 10.21
N LYS A 24 -19.47 3.56 9.87
CA LYS A 24 -20.65 3.83 9.02
C LYS A 24 -20.47 3.39 7.56
N LYS A 25 -19.23 3.34 7.06
CA LYS A 25 -18.92 2.87 5.71
C LYS A 25 -17.59 2.12 5.81
N LYS A 26 -17.65 0.80 5.98
CA LYS A 26 -16.47 -0.05 6.12
C LYS A 26 -15.61 0.08 4.85
N CYS A 27 -14.60 0.95 4.89
CA CYS A 27 -13.68 1.12 3.78
C CYS A 27 -12.76 -0.09 3.71
N ASN A 28 -12.64 -0.68 2.51
CA ASN A 28 -11.74 -1.79 2.29
C ASN A 28 -10.32 -1.24 2.03
N PRO A 29 -9.35 -1.46 2.94
CA PRO A 29 -7.96 -1.00 2.73
C PRO A 29 -7.28 -1.71 1.54
N ASN A 30 -7.88 -2.79 1.05
CA ASN A 30 -7.43 -3.54 -0.13
C ASN A 30 -8.23 -3.20 -1.40
N HIS A 31 -9.04 -2.14 -1.38
CA HIS A 31 -9.77 -1.72 -2.58
C HIS A 31 -8.77 -1.46 -3.72
N ARG A 32 -9.04 -2.08 -4.88
CA ARG A 32 -8.20 -1.96 -6.08
C ARG A 32 -8.83 -0.94 -7.00
N ASP A 33 -8.06 0.06 -7.36
CA ASP A 33 -8.49 1.10 -8.28
C ASP A 33 -8.41 0.63 -9.74
N ILE A 34 -9.55 0.25 -10.33
CA ILE A 34 -9.63 -0.29 -11.69
C ILE A 34 -9.07 0.68 -12.74
N ASP A 35 -9.25 1.99 -12.53
CA ASP A 35 -8.79 3.02 -13.46
C ASP A 35 -7.28 3.27 -13.33
N TRP A 36 -6.65 2.76 -12.26
CA TRP A 36 -5.26 3.05 -11.91
C TRP A 36 -4.40 1.80 -11.74
N ASN A 37 -4.50 0.89 -12.72
CA ASN A 37 -3.71 -0.34 -12.77
C ASN A 37 -3.95 -1.23 -11.53
N TYR A 38 -5.18 -1.24 -11.01
CA TYR A 38 -5.57 -1.97 -9.81
C TYR A 38 -4.71 -1.67 -8.56
N LYS A 39 -4.11 -0.49 -8.50
CA LYS A 39 -3.35 -0.07 -7.31
C LYS A 39 -4.28 0.02 -6.10
N THR A 40 -3.76 -0.39 -4.96
CA THR A 40 -4.41 -0.22 -3.66
C THR A 40 -3.85 1.02 -2.96
N PRO A 41 -4.48 1.51 -1.88
CA PRO A 41 -3.91 2.60 -1.07
C PRO A 41 -2.47 2.32 -0.62
N LEU A 42 -2.16 1.06 -0.29
CA LEU A 42 -0.82 0.64 0.13
C LEU A 42 0.23 0.78 -0.98
N HIS A 43 -0.13 0.58 -2.26
CA HIS A 43 0.79 0.82 -3.38
C HIS A 43 1.21 2.30 -3.46
N TRP A 44 0.25 3.20 -3.28
CA TRP A 44 0.51 4.63 -3.31
C TRP A 44 1.37 5.10 -2.13
N ALA A 45 1.01 4.69 -0.92
CA ALA A 45 1.79 5.00 0.28
C ALA A 45 3.23 4.47 0.15
N ALA A 46 3.39 3.25 -0.37
CA ALA A 46 4.70 2.64 -0.56
C ALA A 46 5.57 3.36 -1.60
N ALA A 47 5.01 3.66 -2.78
CA ALA A 47 5.71 4.41 -3.84
C ALA A 47 6.17 5.81 -3.37
N LYS A 48 5.34 6.47 -2.55
CA LYS A 48 5.60 7.82 -2.04
C LYS A 48 6.48 7.83 -0.78
N GLY A 49 6.76 6.68 -0.17
CA GLY A 49 7.60 6.58 1.03
C GLY A 49 6.88 6.93 2.33
N GLN A 50 5.55 6.91 2.35
CA GLN A 50 4.72 7.31 3.49
C GLN A 50 4.72 6.23 4.57
N THR A 51 5.81 6.17 5.34
CA THR A 51 6.10 5.08 6.28
C THR A 51 5.03 4.96 7.36
N GLU A 52 4.55 6.09 7.90
CA GLU A 52 3.48 6.12 8.89
C GLU A 52 2.18 5.54 8.34
N THR A 53 1.77 6.02 7.17
CA THR A 53 0.57 5.58 6.49
C THR A 53 0.61 4.11 6.08
N VAL A 54 1.79 3.61 5.66
CA VAL A 54 2.01 2.18 5.38
C VAL A 54 1.73 1.35 6.62
N ARG A 55 2.23 1.77 7.79
CA ARG A 55 2.01 1.04 9.04
C ARG A 55 0.52 0.95 9.38
N ILE A 56 -0.16 2.10 9.40
CA ILE A 56 -1.60 2.16 9.72
C ILE A 56 -2.41 1.29 8.76
N LEU A 57 -2.14 1.36 7.45
CA LEU A 57 -2.82 0.54 6.46
C LEU A 57 -2.64 -0.96 6.75
N VAL A 58 -1.42 -1.41 7.03
CA VAL A 58 -1.12 -2.82 7.32
C VAL A 58 -1.78 -3.27 8.62
N GLU A 59 -1.73 -2.45 9.69
CA GLU A 59 -2.41 -2.72 10.97
C GLU A 59 -3.93 -2.87 10.81
N HIS A 60 -4.51 -2.15 9.85
CA HIS A 60 -5.94 -2.26 9.50
C HIS A 60 -6.24 -3.33 8.45
N GLY A 61 -5.27 -4.21 8.12
CA GLY A 61 -5.47 -5.38 7.26
C GLY A 61 -5.19 -5.14 5.77
N ALA A 62 -4.43 -4.10 5.41
CA ALA A 62 -3.90 -3.97 4.05
C ALA A 62 -2.89 -5.09 3.74
N ARG A 63 -3.04 -5.70 2.57
CA ARG A 63 -2.23 -6.84 2.12
C ARG A 63 -1.09 -6.33 1.23
N ALA A 64 0.14 -6.47 1.72
CA ALA A 64 1.35 -6.14 0.95
C ALA A 64 1.65 -7.09 -0.22
N CYS A 65 0.93 -8.22 -0.32
CA CYS A 65 1.12 -9.21 -1.38
C CYS A 65 0.20 -9.00 -2.61
N LEU A 66 -0.63 -7.96 -2.62
CA LEU A 66 -1.53 -7.70 -3.74
C LEU A 66 -0.73 -7.14 -4.91
N ARG A 67 -0.93 -7.72 -6.10
CA ARG A 67 -0.29 -7.29 -7.35
C ARG A 67 -1.20 -6.36 -8.16
N THR A 68 -0.64 -5.38 -8.84
CA THR A 68 -1.30 -4.58 -9.90
C THR A 68 -1.56 -5.43 -11.16
N ASP A 69 -2.14 -4.84 -12.21
CA ASP A 69 -2.27 -5.51 -13.53
C ASP A 69 -0.91 -5.80 -14.17
N SER A 70 0.11 -5.04 -13.81
CA SER A 70 1.50 -5.27 -14.22
C SER A 70 2.24 -6.28 -13.34
N GLY A 71 1.57 -6.88 -12.35
CA GLY A 71 2.18 -7.88 -11.46
C GLY A 71 2.93 -7.28 -10.27
N TRP A 72 3.04 -5.96 -10.17
CA TRP A 72 3.83 -5.29 -9.15
C TRP A 72 3.12 -5.21 -7.81
N THR A 73 3.86 -5.44 -6.74
CA THR A 73 3.39 -5.29 -5.35
C THR A 73 3.77 -3.92 -4.78
N PRO A 74 3.22 -3.48 -3.63
CA PRO A 74 3.68 -2.27 -2.95
C PRO A 74 5.20 -2.25 -2.70
N ALA A 75 5.82 -3.40 -2.42
CA ALA A 75 7.28 -3.49 -2.22
C ALA A 75 8.07 -3.13 -3.50
N HIS A 76 7.71 -3.68 -4.67
CA HIS A 76 8.29 -3.29 -5.97
C HIS A 76 8.26 -1.77 -6.19
N PHE A 77 7.12 -1.11 -5.96
CA PHE A 77 7.04 0.35 -6.07
C PHE A 77 7.91 1.08 -5.05
N ALA A 78 8.02 0.57 -3.83
CA ALA A 78 8.91 1.16 -2.82
C ALA A 78 10.38 1.01 -3.22
N ALA A 79 10.78 -0.14 -3.76
CA ALA A 79 12.14 -0.41 -4.20
C ALA A 79 12.53 0.43 -5.43
N GLU A 80 11.68 0.46 -6.45
CA GLU A 80 11.89 1.30 -7.65
C GLU A 80 12.05 2.78 -7.26
N ALA A 81 11.24 3.26 -6.31
CA ALA A 81 11.30 4.64 -5.83
C ALA A 81 12.36 4.90 -4.73
N GLY A 82 13.20 3.91 -4.39
CA GLY A 82 14.28 4.04 -3.39
C GLY A 82 13.79 4.26 -1.94
N ARG A 83 12.57 3.83 -1.62
CA ARG A 83 11.92 4.04 -0.31
C ARG A 83 12.35 2.98 0.71
N LEU A 84 13.63 2.98 1.07
CA LEU A 84 14.22 1.99 1.99
C LEU A 84 13.52 1.93 3.36
N GLY A 85 13.00 3.06 3.86
CA GLY A 85 12.24 3.10 5.11
C GLY A 85 10.96 2.26 5.07
N VAL A 86 10.24 2.31 3.95
CA VAL A 86 9.03 1.51 3.72
C VAL A 86 9.38 0.02 3.60
N LEU A 87 10.42 -0.33 2.85
CA LEU A 87 10.85 -1.73 2.72
C LEU A 87 11.23 -2.34 4.07
N ARG A 88 12.03 -1.62 4.88
CA ARG A 88 12.36 -2.04 6.25
C ARG A 88 11.12 -2.19 7.12
N LEU A 89 10.18 -1.26 7.03
CA LEU A 89 8.93 -1.34 7.78
C LEU A 89 8.12 -2.57 7.36
N LEU A 90 7.87 -2.77 6.07
CA LEU A 90 7.10 -3.92 5.58
C LEU A 90 7.75 -5.26 5.97
N HIS A 91 9.08 -5.34 5.92
CA HIS A 91 9.83 -6.50 6.41
C HIS A 91 9.64 -6.69 7.93
N SER A 92 9.72 -5.62 8.73
CA SER A 92 9.51 -5.67 10.19
C SER A 92 8.08 -6.05 10.60
N LEU A 93 7.10 -5.76 9.75
CA LEU A 93 5.70 -6.12 9.95
C LEU A 93 5.41 -7.59 9.55
N HIS A 94 6.46 -8.39 9.29
CA HIS A 94 6.36 -9.79 8.84
C HIS A 94 5.48 -9.95 7.61
N THR A 95 5.40 -8.92 6.77
CA THR A 95 4.62 -8.99 5.54
C THR A 95 5.45 -9.67 4.45
N PRO A 96 4.85 -10.54 3.63
CA PRO A 96 5.57 -11.20 2.55
C PRO A 96 5.84 -10.20 1.42
N ILE A 97 6.99 -9.53 1.49
CA ILE A 97 7.42 -8.55 0.50
C ILE A 97 8.12 -9.17 -0.71
N ASP A 98 8.76 -10.33 -0.57
CA ASP A 98 9.54 -11.00 -1.63
C ASP A 98 8.67 -11.68 -2.72
N LYS A 99 7.45 -11.19 -2.93
CA LYS A 99 6.56 -11.73 -3.95
C LYS A 99 7.04 -11.24 -5.30
N GLU A 100 7.33 -12.18 -6.19
CA GLU A 100 7.76 -11.88 -7.56
C GLU A 100 6.67 -11.12 -8.33
N ASP A 101 7.03 -10.39 -9.38
CA ASP A 101 6.07 -9.85 -10.34
C ASP A 101 5.67 -10.91 -11.41
N PHE A 102 5.20 -10.48 -12.58
CA PHE A 102 4.90 -11.40 -13.68
C PHE A 102 6.12 -11.76 -14.54
N SER A 103 7.20 -11.00 -14.43
CA SER A 103 8.50 -11.27 -15.06
C SER A 103 9.33 -12.26 -14.24
N GLY A 104 8.97 -12.46 -12.97
CA GLY A 104 9.73 -13.29 -12.02
C GLY A 104 10.70 -12.47 -11.17
N ASP A 105 10.67 -11.14 -11.28
CA ASP A 105 11.54 -10.25 -10.53
C ASP A 105 11.00 -10.03 -9.12
N LYS A 106 11.89 -9.95 -8.13
CA LYS A 106 11.56 -9.57 -6.75
C LYS A 106 11.76 -8.06 -6.56
N PRO A 107 11.09 -7.43 -5.57
CA PRO A 107 11.27 -6.02 -5.28
C PRO A 107 12.71 -5.58 -5.05
#